data_AF-X0Z1N0-F1
#
_entry.id   AF-X0Z1N0-F1
#
_cell.length_a   1.000
_cell.length_b   1.000
_cell.length_c   1.000
_cell.angle_alpha   90.00
_cell.angle_beta   90.00
_cell.angle_gamma   90.00
#
_symmetry.space_group_name_H-M   'P 1'
#
loop_
_entity.id
_entity.type
_entity.pdbx_description
1 polymer ?
#
loop_
_entity_poly.entity_id
_entity_poly.type
_entity_poly.pdbx_seq_one_letter_code
_entity_poly.pdbx_strand_id
1 'polypeptide(L)'
;MVKGFVYTAVYAVFTIVIPIVTFSLFYDLVVQGMPLEITQLDFYDTTFWVVALGLVVSGCAFFKYSSPKQSIRKGIFAFIQLLVNCFYIWSYRYSFATNISFVISGFGGFTLNLQQMLLVYLGIYFLTIVIKVYDIFDFTINREKIRENRMKA
;
A
#
# COMPACT_ATOMS: atom_id res chain seq x y z
N MET A 1 11.68 7.75 18.41
CA MET A 1 12.25 6.74 17.50
C MET A 1 11.54 5.39 17.60
N VAL A 2 11.34 4.84 18.81
CA VAL A 2 10.61 3.56 19.03
C VAL A 2 9.27 3.48 18.28
N LYS A 3 8.45 4.53 18.35
CA LYS A 3 7.18 4.60 17.60
C LYS A 3 7.37 4.41 16.09
N GLY A 4 8.38 5.05 15.50
CA GLY A 4 8.68 4.91 14.07
C GLY A 4 9.02 3.48 13.70
N PHE A 5 9.84 2.81 14.50
CA PHE A 5 10.25 1.42 14.27
C PHE A 5 9.05 0.45 14.34
N VAL A 6 8.17 0.61 15.33
CA VAL A 6 6.95 -0.21 15.47
C VAL A 6 6.06 -0.07 14.24
N TYR A 7 5.81 1.17 13.77
CA TYR A 7 4.98 1.37 12.58
C TYR A 7 5.65 0.84 11.31
N THR A 8 6.97 0.98 11.15
CA THR A 8 7.69 0.37 10.04
C THR A 8 7.53 -1.15 10.01
N ALA A 9 7.65 -1.82 11.16
CA ALA A 9 7.44 -3.26 11.24
C ALA A 9 6.01 -3.66 10.86
N VAL A 10 5.01 -2.93 11.37
CA VAL A 10 3.60 -3.14 10.99
C VAL A 10 3.41 -2.99 9.48
N TYR A 11 3.90 -1.90 8.88
CA TYR A 11 3.78 -1.69 7.44
C TYR A 11 4.51 -2.78 6.64
N ALA A 12 5.72 -3.19 7.04
CA ALA A 12 6.46 -4.26 6.39
C ALA A 12 5.67 -5.59 6.41
N VAL A 13 4.99 -5.92 7.52
CA VAL A 13 4.14 -7.11 7.59
C VAL A 13 2.99 -7.02 6.57
N PHE A 14 2.27 -5.90 6.54
CA PHE A 14 1.10 -5.75 5.67
C PHE A 14 1.43 -5.55 4.19
N THR A 15 2.55 -4.91 3.84
CA THR A 15 2.90 -4.59 2.44
C THR A 15 3.96 -5.50 1.85
N ILE A 16 4.58 -6.38 2.64
CA ILE A 16 5.60 -7.32 2.13
C ILE A 16 5.23 -8.74 2.52
N VAL A 17 5.15 -9.03 3.83
CA VAL A 17 5.00 -10.42 4.32
C VAL A 17 3.69 -11.03 3.86
N ILE A 18 2.56 -10.36 4.11
CA ILE A 18 1.24 -10.88 3.74
C ILE A 18 1.13 -11.12 2.21
N PRO A 19 1.47 -10.15 1.34
CA PRO A 19 1.47 -10.36 -0.10
C PRO A 19 2.36 -11.51 -0.57
N ILE A 20 3.60 -11.62 -0.08
CA ILE A 20 4.51 -12.71 -0.49
C ILE A 20 3.93 -14.07 -0.10
N VAL A 21 3.45 -14.21 1.13
CA VAL A 21 2.81 -15.45 1.59
C VAL A 21 1.62 -15.77 0.69
N THR A 22 0.80 -14.76 0.38
CA THR A 22 -0.36 -14.92 -0.50
C THR A 22 0.05 -15.42 -1.88
N PHE A 23 1.00 -14.75 -2.54
CA PHE A 23 1.49 -15.17 -3.86
C PHE A 23 2.15 -16.54 -3.85
N SER A 24 2.91 -16.87 -2.79
CA SER A 24 3.53 -18.20 -2.65
C SER A 24 2.49 -19.32 -2.50
N LEU A 25 1.37 -19.06 -1.82
CA LEU A 25 0.27 -20.01 -1.72
C LEU A 25 -0.42 -20.23 -3.08
N PHE A 26 -0.47 -19.19 -3.91
CA PHE A 26 -1.05 -19.27 -5.26
C PHE A 26 -0.10 -19.86 -6.31
N TYR A 27 1.21 -19.90 -6.06
CA TYR A 27 2.22 -20.40 -6.99
C TYR A 27 2.05 -21.91 -7.32
N ASP A 28 1.66 -22.72 -6.33
CA ASP A 28 1.49 -24.17 -6.49
C ASP A 28 0.02 -24.61 -6.57
N LEU A 29 -0.90 -23.67 -6.78
CA LEU A 29 -2.34 -23.95 -6.68
C LEU A 29 -2.86 -24.62 -7.96
N VAL A 30 -2.84 -25.95 -7.96
CA VAL A 30 -3.45 -26.77 -9.02
C VAL A 30 -4.96 -26.79 -8.81
N VAL A 31 -5.71 -26.14 -9.72
CA VAL A 31 -7.18 -26.18 -9.73
C VAL A 31 -7.63 -27.21 -10.76
N GLN A 32 -8.18 -28.33 -10.27
CA GLN A 32 -8.79 -29.39 -11.11
C GLN A 32 -7.89 -29.95 -12.24
N GLY A 33 -6.59 -30.12 -11.98
CA GLY A 33 -5.66 -30.73 -12.95
C GLY A 33 -5.19 -29.79 -14.06
N MET A 34 -5.61 -28.53 -14.08
CA MET A 34 -4.95 -27.47 -14.86
C MET A 34 -4.03 -26.68 -13.93
N PRO A 35 -2.71 -26.61 -14.23
CA PRO A 35 -1.81 -25.78 -13.45
C PRO A 35 -2.16 -24.31 -13.74
N LEU A 36 -2.44 -23.53 -12.69
CA LEU A 36 -2.32 -22.07 -12.77
C LEU A 36 -0.83 -21.77 -12.85
N GLU A 37 -0.24 -21.90 -14.04
CA GLU A 37 1.14 -21.47 -14.26
C GLU A 37 1.16 -19.95 -14.30
N ILE A 38 1.29 -19.32 -13.12
CA ILE A 38 2.02 -18.06 -13.06
C ILE A 38 3.40 -18.40 -13.60
N THR A 39 3.79 -17.81 -14.73
CA THR A 39 5.13 -18.10 -15.26
C THR A 39 6.15 -17.72 -14.19
N GLN A 40 7.22 -18.49 -14.04
CA GLN A 40 8.24 -18.22 -13.02
C GLN A 40 8.73 -16.76 -13.09
N LEU A 41 8.81 -16.21 -14.31
CA LEU A 41 9.17 -14.82 -14.57
C LEU A 41 8.17 -13.84 -13.92
N ASP A 42 6.86 -14.03 -14.12
CA ASP A 42 5.81 -13.18 -13.55
C ASP A 42 5.81 -13.21 -12.01
N PHE A 43 6.11 -14.36 -11.42
CA PHE A 43 6.22 -14.51 -9.96
C PHE A 43 7.41 -13.74 -9.39
N TYR A 44 8.59 -13.86 -10.01
CA TYR A 44 9.79 -13.12 -9.59
C TYR A 44 9.61 -11.61 -9.76
N ASP A 45 9.06 -11.16 -10.88
CA ASP A 45 8.81 -9.75 -11.14
C ASP A 45 7.80 -9.18 -10.13
N THR A 46 6.69 -9.89 -9.89
CA THR A 46 5.69 -9.47 -8.90
C THR A 46 6.28 -9.40 -7.50
N THR A 47 7.06 -10.41 -7.10
CA THR A 47 7.74 -10.44 -5.79
C THR A 47 8.73 -9.29 -5.64
N PHE A 48 9.51 -9.00 -6.68
CA PHE A 48 10.44 -7.88 -6.69
C PHE A 48 9.72 -6.55 -6.45
N TRP A 49 8.65 -6.26 -7.20
CA TRP A 49 7.89 -5.02 -7.06
C TRP A 49 7.21 -4.90 -5.69
N VAL A 50 6.68 -6.00 -5.16
CA VAL A 50 6.08 -6.06 -3.81
C VAL A 50 7.11 -5.70 -2.75
N VAL A 51 8.29 -6.31 -2.80
CA VAL A 51 9.38 -6.05 -1.84
C VAL A 51 9.90 -4.62 -1.98
N ALA A 52 10.22 -4.20 -3.21
CA ALA A 52 10.81 -2.90 -3.48
C ALA A 52 9.88 -1.76 -3.01
N LEU A 53 8.62 -1.79 -3.43
CA LEU A 53 7.65 -0.77 -3.04
C LEU A 53 7.24 -0.89 -1.57
N GLY A 54 7.10 -2.11 -1.05
CA GLY A 54 6.80 -2.33 0.37
C GLY A 54 7.88 -1.78 1.30
N LEU A 55 9.17 -1.87 0.91
CA LEU A 55 10.28 -1.24 1.64
C LEU A 55 10.19 0.29 1.59
N VAL A 56 9.86 0.87 0.44
CA VAL A 56 9.67 2.33 0.31
C VAL A 56 8.49 2.80 1.18
N VAL A 57 7.36 2.08 1.19
CA VAL A 57 6.22 2.40 2.07
C VAL A 57 6.62 2.34 3.54
N SER A 58 7.35 1.28 3.93
CA SER A 58 7.81 1.06 5.30
C SER A 58 8.81 2.11 5.76
N GLY A 59 9.70 2.55 4.86
CA GLY A 59 10.62 3.67 5.08
C GLY A 59 9.89 5.00 5.25
N CYS A 60 8.90 5.29 4.40
CA CYS A 60 8.08 6.51 4.54
C CYS A 60 7.29 6.50 5.87
N ALA A 61 6.79 5.34 6.29
CA ALA A 61 6.15 5.18 7.60
C ALA A 61 7.11 5.52 8.75
N PHE A 62 8.37 5.05 8.69
CA PHE A 62 9.37 5.37 9.70
C PHE A 62 9.51 6.88 9.91
N PHE A 63 9.70 7.63 8.82
CA PHE A 63 9.91 9.07 8.86
C PHE A 63 8.65 9.85 9.27
N LYS A 64 7.47 9.39 8.84
CA LYS A 64 6.18 9.98 9.24
C LYS A 64 5.93 9.84 10.74
N TYR A 65 6.09 8.63 11.29
CA TYR A 65 5.77 8.34 12.69
C TYR A 65 6.88 8.73 13.67
N SER A 66 8.11 8.93 13.20
CA SER A 66 9.18 9.54 13.99
C SER A 66 9.07 11.07 14.08
N SER A 67 8.32 11.71 13.18
CA SER A 67 8.18 13.17 13.13
C SER A 67 7.17 13.73 14.17
N PRO A 68 7.39 14.95 14.69
CA PRO A 68 6.48 15.62 15.63
C PRO A 68 5.05 15.77 15.07
N LYS A 69 4.04 15.75 15.96
CA LYS A 69 2.61 15.66 15.58
C LYS A 69 2.09 16.72 14.60
N GLN A 70 2.75 17.88 14.49
CA GLN A 70 2.35 19.01 13.64
C GLN A 70 3.57 19.63 12.91
N SER A 71 4.47 18.81 12.37
CA SER A 71 5.59 19.33 11.57
C SER A 71 5.30 19.23 10.07
N ILE A 72 5.81 20.19 9.30
CA ILE A 72 5.78 20.15 7.83
C ILE A 72 6.42 18.85 7.31
N ARG A 73 7.51 18.41 7.94
CA ARG A 73 8.18 17.13 7.63
C ARG A 73 7.21 15.94 7.73
N LYS A 74 6.38 15.89 8.78
CA LYS A 74 5.36 14.83 8.93
C LYS A 74 4.32 14.89 7.81
N GLY A 75 3.90 16.10 7.43
CA GLY A 75 2.98 16.32 6.31
C GLY A 75 3.56 15.81 4.99
N ILE A 76 4.79 16.20 4.66
CA ILE A 76 5.51 15.76 3.45
C ILE A 76 5.66 14.24 3.41
N PHE A 77 6.15 13.61 4.48
CA PHE A 77 6.30 12.15 4.51
C PHE A 77 4.96 11.41 4.45
N ALA A 78 3.89 11.97 5.04
CA ALA A 78 2.55 11.40 4.91
C ALA A 78 2.03 11.49 3.47
N PHE A 79 2.34 12.57 2.76
CA PHE A 79 1.99 12.75 1.36
C PHE A 79 2.79 11.82 0.44
N ILE A 80 4.11 11.73 0.62
CA ILE A 80 4.96 10.79 -0.12
C ILE A 80 4.49 9.34 0.12
N GLN A 81 4.25 8.96 1.38
CA GLN A 81 3.74 7.62 1.70
C GLN A 81 2.43 7.32 0.97
N LEU A 82 1.55 8.30 0.82
CA LEU A 82 0.29 8.16 0.11
C LEU A 82 0.52 7.92 -1.40
N LEU A 83 1.42 8.69 -2.03
CA LEU A 83 1.78 8.49 -3.43
C LEU A 83 2.39 7.11 -3.67
N VAL A 84 3.27 6.66 -2.78
CA VAL A 84 3.87 5.31 -2.87
C VAL A 84 2.80 4.23 -2.70
N ASN A 85 1.82 4.40 -1.80
CA ASN A 85 0.70 3.47 -1.68
C ASN A 85 -0.17 3.43 -2.94
N CYS A 86 -0.40 4.56 -3.61
CA CYS A 86 -1.09 4.57 -4.90
C CYS A 86 -0.31 3.76 -5.94
N PHE A 87 1.00 3.98 -6.03
CA PHE A 87 1.87 3.27 -6.97
C PHE A 87 1.93 1.77 -6.66
N TYR A 88 1.95 1.41 -5.38
CA TYR A 88 1.88 0.04 -4.89
C TYR A 88 0.59 -0.66 -5.31
N ILE A 89 -0.58 -0.02 -5.18
CA ILE A 89 -1.84 -0.61 -5.66
C ILE A 89 -1.89 -0.66 -7.18
N TRP A 90 -1.32 0.34 -7.84
CA TRP A 90 -1.25 0.39 -9.29
C TRP A 90 -0.39 -0.74 -9.87
N SER A 91 0.69 -1.16 -9.21
CA SER A 91 1.50 -2.30 -9.67
C SER A 91 0.69 -3.61 -9.68
N TYR A 92 -0.26 -3.80 -8.75
CA TYR A 92 -1.14 -4.97 -8.77
C TYR A 92 -2.03 -5.06 -10.01
N ARG A 93 -2.41 -3.92 -10.60
CA ARG A 93 -3.19 -3.93 -11.86
C ARG A 93 -2.43 -4.60 -13.00
N TYR A 94 -1.10 -4.49 -13.01
CA TYR A 94 -0.24 -5.09 -14.03
C TYR A 94 0.16 -6.54 -13.73
N SER A 95 -0.02 -7.00 -12.49
CA SER A 95 0.36 -8.35 -12.04
C SER A 95 -0.58 -9.48 -12.50
N PHE A 96 -1.55 -9.21 -13.39
CA PHE A 96 -2.61 -10.13 -13.84
C PHE A 96 -3.49 -10.77 -12.73
N ALA A 97 -3.21 -10.51 -11.45
CA ALA A 97 -3.96 -10.97 -10.27
C ALA A 97 -5.36 -10.34 -10.11
N THR A 98 -5.86 -9.62 -11.12
CA THR A 98 -7.14 -8.89 -11.07
C THR A 98 -8.34 -9.77 -11.41
N ASN A 99 -8.12 -10.92 -12.03
CA ASN A 99 -9.18 -11.87 -12.35
C ASN A 99 -8.85 -13.22 -11.70
N ILE A 100 -9.60 -13.58 -10.66
CA ILE A 100 -9.45 -14.87 -10.00
C ILE A 100 -10.64 -15.74 -10.40
N SER A 101 -10.38 -16.72 -11.26
CA SER A 101 -11.38 -17.70 -11.70
C SER A 101 -11.35 -18.94 -10.80
N PHE A 102 -12.46 -19.21 -10.12
CA PHE A 102 -12.68 -20.44 -9.37
C PHE A 102 -13.57 -21.36 -10.19
N VAL A 103 -13.10 -22.57 -10.46
CA VAL A 103 -13.93 -23.63 -11.08
C VAL A 103 -14.28 -24.64 -9.99
N ILE A 104 -15.57 -24.74 -9.64
CA ILE A 104 -16.08 -25.69 -8.66
C ILE A 104 -16.78 -26.81 -9.43
N SER A 105 -16.27 -28.05 -9.27
CA SER A 105 -16.81 -29.23 -9.94
C SER A 105 -18.26 -29.45 -9.52
N GLY A 106 -19.17 -29.56 -10.49
CA GLY A 106 -20.60 -29.77 -10.25
C GLY A 106 -21.44 -28.52 -9.98
N PHE A 107 -20.84 -27.33 -9.80
CA PHE A 107 -21.56 -26.08 -9.51
C PHE A 107 -21.33 -24.95 -10.53
N GLY A 108 -20.44 -25.15 -11.51
CA GLY A 108 -20.04 -24.13 -12.48
C GLY A 108 -18.85 -23.29 -11.99
N GLY A 109 -18.33 -22.41 -12.86
CA GLY A 109 -17.23 -21.51 -12.55
C GLY A 109 -17.71 -20.11 -12.17
N PHE A 110 -17.02 -19.47 -11.22
CA PHE A 110 -17.23 -18.07 -10.85
C PHE A 110 -15.91 -17.29 -10.98
N THR A 111 -15.97 -16.12 -11.59
CA THR A 111 -14.82 -15.22 -11.76
C THR A 111 -14.97 -14.00 -10.85
N LEU A 112 -14.03 -13.83 -9.92
CA LEU A 112 -13.88 -12.57 -9.17
C LEU A 112 -13.07 -11.58 -10.00
N ASN A 113 -13.74 -10.53 -10.45
CA ASN A 113 -13.08 -9.37 -11.05
C ASN A 113 -12.76 -8.35 -9.95
N LEU A 114 -11.49 -8.29 -9.55
CA LEU A 114 -10.96 -7.36 -8.55
C LEU A 114 -10.64 -5.98 -9.13
N GLN A 115 -10.82 -5.75 -10.44
CA GLN A 115 -10.54 -4.46 -11.08
C GLN A 115 -11.41 -3.34 -10.52
N GLN A 116 -12.69 -3.61 -10.27
CA GLN A 116 -13.59 -2.62 -9.67
C GLN A 116 -13.16 -2.28 -8.24
N MET A 117 -12.71 -3.27 -7.46
CA MET A 117 -12.18 -3.06 -6.11
C MET A 117 -10.93 -2.17 -6.15
N LEU A 118 -9.99 -2.43 -7.05
CA LEU A 118 -8.78 -1.59 -7.22
C LEU A 118 -9.13 -0.15 -7.60
N LEU A 119 -10.11 0.07 -8.48
CA LEU A 119 -10.56 1.41 -8.86
C LEU A 119 -11.19 2.17 -7.68
N VAL A 120 -11.98 1.49 -6.85
CA VAL A 120 -12.54 2.08 -5.63
C VAL A 120 -11.42 2.51 -4.68
N TYR A 121 -10.43 1.65 -4.45
CA TYR A 121 -9.27 2.00 -3.63
C TYR A 121 -8.52 3.21 -4.19
N LEU A 122 -8.22 3.25 -5.49
CA LEU A 122 -7.57 4.40 -6.13
C LEU A 122 -8.38 5.70 -5.96
N GLY A 123 -9.70 5.64 -6.04
CA GLY A 123 -10.59 6.77 -5.76
C GLY A 123 -10.49 7.28 -4.31
N ILE A 124 -10.46 6.37 -3.33
CA ILE A 124 -10.25 6.72 -1.91
C ILE A 124 -8.88 7.37 -1.70
N TYR A 125 -7.84 6.83 -2.34
CA TYR A 125 -6.51 7.42 -2.27
C TYR A 125 -6.47 8.83 -2.88
N PHE A 126 -7.15 9.06 -4.00
CA PHE A 126 -7.26 10.39 -4.60
C PHE A 126 -7.92 11.40 -3.65
N LEU A 127 -9.03 11.06 -2.99
CA LEU A 127 -9.64 11.93 -1.98
C LEU A 127 -8.68 12.20 -0.81
N THR A 128 -7.92 11.20 -0.39
CA THR A 128 -6.93 11.34 0.67
C THR A 128 -5.77 12.27 0.26
N ILE A 129 -5.40 12.28 -1.04
CA ILE A 129 -4.39 13.21 -1.59
C ILE A 129 -4.88 14.64 -1.41
N VAL A 130 -6.13 14.92 -1.79
CA VAL A 130 -6.73 16.27 -1.67
C VAL A 130 -6.70 16.75 -0.22
N ILE A 131 -7.12 15.90 0.73
CA ILE A 131 -7.10 16.24 2.16
C ILE A 131 -5.67 16.51 2.65
N LYS A 132 -4.70 15.68 2.26
CA LYS A 132 -3.31 15.83 2.69
C LYS A 132 -2.64 17.07 2.11
N VAL A 133 -2.96 17.43 0.87
CA VAL A 133 -2.52 18.69 0.26
C VAL A 133 -3.08 19.87 1.04
N TYR A 134 -4.38 19.86 1.35
CA TYR A 134 -5.00 20.88 2.18
C TYR A 134 -4.32 21.01 3.55
N ASP A 135 -4.08 19.90 4.25
CA ASP A 135 -3.37 19.88 5.53
C ASP A 135 -1.99 20.55 5.42
N ILE A 136 -1.23 20.27 4.36
CA ILE A 136 0.11 20.85 4.13
C ILE A 136 0.01 22.36 3.94
N PHE A 137 -0.97 22.85 3.17
CA PHE A 137 -1.19 24.28 2.99
C PHE A 137 -1.57 24.96 4.30
N ASP A 138 -2.50 24.38 5.06
CA ASP A 138 -2.90 24.92 6.37
C ASP A 138 -1.71 24.99 7.34
N PHE A 139 -0.90 23.92 7.43
CA PHE A 139 0.32 23.92 8.24
C PHE A 139 1.36 24.95 7.82
N THR A 140 1.43 25.27 6.52
CA THR A 140 2.39 26.24 6.00
C THR A 140 1.96 27.66 6.34
N ILE A 141 0.65 27.97 6.24
CA ILE A 141 0.08 29.29 6.52
C ILE A 141 0.00 29.55 8.03
N ASN A 142 -0.50 28.60 8.82
CA ASN A 142 -0.71 28.77 10.27
C ASN A 142 0.52 28.44 11.13
N ARG A 143 1.71 28.39 10.52
CA ARG A 143 2.95 27.92 11.15
C ARG A 143 3.31 28.67 12.45
N GLU A 144 3.07 29.98 12.50
CA GLU A 144 3.41 30.82 13.66
C GLU A 144 2.48 30.59 14.85
N LYS A 145 1.16 30.59 14.64
CA LYS A 145 0.17 30.25 15.67
C LYS A 145 0.41 28.86 16.27
N ILE A 146 0.79 27.90 15.42
CA ILE A 146 1.11 26.53 15.86
C ILE A 146 2.38 26.50 16.71
N ARG A 147 3.36 27.35 16.42
CA ARG A 147 4.60 27.46 17.20
C ARG A 147 4.35 28.12 18.55
N GLU A 148 3.52 29.16 18.61
CA GLU A 148 3.13 29.81 19.86
C GLU A 148 2.35 28.88 20.80
N ASN A 149 1.38 28.13 20.27
CA ASN A 149 0.60 27.19 21.07
C ASN A 149 1.44 26.06 21.68
N ARG A 150 2.62 25.73 21.12
CA ARG A 150 3.56 24.75 21.70
C ARG A 150 4.48 25.33 22.76
N MET A 151 4.72 26.64 22.75
CA MET A 151 5.54 27.28 23.78
C MET A 151 4.71 27.62 25.03
N LYS A 152 3.38 27.67 24.89
CA LYS A 152 2.43 27.88 25.99
C LYS A 152 1.94 26.59 26.68
N ALA A 153 2.27 25.42 26.12
CA ALA A 153 1.91 24.10 26.64
C ALA A 153 3.16 23.40 27.20
#